data_AF-A0A0J0YK47-F1
#
_entry.id   AF-A0A0J0YK47-F1
#
_cell.length_a   1.000
_cell.length_b   1.000
_cell.length_c   1.000
_cell.angle_alpha   90.00
_cell.angle_beta   90.00
_cell.angle_gamma   90.00
#
_symmetry.space_group_name_H-M   'P 1'
#
loop_
_entity.id
_entity.type
_entity.pdbx_description
1 polymer ?
#
loop_
_entity_poly.entity_id
_entity_poly.type
_entity_poly.pdbx_seq_one_letter_code
_entity_poly.pdbx_strand_id
1 'polypeptide(L)'
;MKKKIFLLIIFLITVVGFIFINVFIKSRQEYSKSYDFIIANIEIDAKGDLTFYDSLNNKYFFASYIFNEFDKLGISIGDKVSKDQYSKSLTISRRINDKYKIYYIQQPNGIIPFSFYNY
;
A
#
# COMPACT_ATOMS: atom_id res chain seq x y z
N MET A 1 -17.47 28.16 -28.12
CA MET A 1 -17.78 27.08 -27.15
C MET A 1 -16.95 25.83 -27.39
N LYS A 2 -16.92 25.26 -28.61
CA LYS A 2 -16.16 24.03 -28.94
C LYS A 2 -14.66 24.07 -28.58
N LYS A 3 -13.95 25.19 -28.84
CA LYS A 3 -12.53 25.35 -28.47
C LYS A 3 -12.28 25.34 -26.95
N LYS A 4 -13.19 25.94 -26.16
CA LYS A 4 -13.07 25.96 -24.68
C LYS A 4 -13.32 24.58 -24.09
N ILE A 5 -14.29 23.84 -24.65
CA ILE A 5 -14.58 22.44 -24.26
C ILE A 5 -13.40 21.53 -24.60
N PHE A 6 -12.80 21.70 -25.79
CA PHE A 6 -11.62 20.94 -26.20
C PHE A 6 -10.41 21.17 -25.28
N LEU A 7 -10.13 22.43 -24.91
CA LEU A 7 -9.07 22.76 -23.96
C LEU A 7 -9.34 22.18 -22.57
N LEU A 8 -10.59 22.20 -22.10
CA LEU A 8 -10.98 21.59 -20.83
C LEU A 8 -10.76 20.07 -20.84
N ILE A 9 -11.09 19.39 -21.94
CA ILE A 9 -10.87 17.95 -22.11
C ILE A 9 -9.38 17.62 -22.04
N ILE A 10 -8.54 18.37 -22.77
CA ILE A 10 -7.08 18.18 -22.73
C ILE A 10 -6.56 18.37 -21.30
N PHE A 11 -6.96 19.46 -20.64
CA PHE A 11 -6.56 19.72 -19.26
C PHE A 11 -6.92 18.55 -18.33
N LEU A 12 -8.15 18.04 -18.45
CA LEU A 12 -8.62 16.93 -17.62
C LEU A 12 -7.86 15.63 -17.91
N ILE A 13 -7.58 15.33 -19.18
CA ILE A 13 -6.73 14.19 -19.58
C ILE A 13 -5.32 14.32 -19.00
N THR A 14 -4.72 15.52 -19.07
CA THR A 14 -3.38 15.76 -18.53
C THR A 14 -3.35 15.58 -17.02
N VAL A 15 -4.33 16.11 -16.29
CA VAL A 15 -4.44 15.97 -14.83
C VAL A 15 -4.61 14.50 -14.45
N VAL A 16 -5.53 13.79 -15.09
CA VAL A 16 -5.75 12.36 -14.83
C VAL A 16 -4.49 11.56 -15.15
N GLY A 17 -3.85 11.82 -16.30
CA GLY A 17 -2.60 11.18 -16.70
C GLY A 17 -1.48 11.39 -15.68
N PHE A 18 -1.34 12.62 -15.15
CA PHE A 18 -0.34 12.92 -14.12
C PHE A 18 -0.60 12.16 -12.81
N ILE A 19 -1.86 12.04 -12.38
CA ILE A 19 -2.24 11.25 -11.19
C ILE A 19 -1.85 9.78 -11.40
N PHE A 20 -2.20 9.19 -12.54
CA PHE A 20 -1.85 7.80 -12.86
C PHE A 20 -0.34 7.56 -12.87
N ILE A 21 0.44 8.46 -13.49
CA ILE A 21 1.91 8.38 -13.52
C ILE A 21 2.47 8.41 -12.09
N ASN A 22 1.97 9.30 -11.24
CA ASN A 22 2.44 9.40 -9.85
C ASN A 22 2.15 8.13 -9.05
N VAL A 23 0.94 7.56 -9.19
CA VAL A 23 0.58 6.30 -8.52
C VAL A 23 1.46 5.15 -9.05
N PHE A 24 1.71 5.10 -10.36
CA PHE A 24 2.59 4.11 -10.98
C PHE A 24 4.04 4.20 -10.45
N ILE A 25 4.61 5.40 -10.34
CA ILE A 25 5.97 5.59 -9.81
C ILE A 25 6.03 5.12 -8.35
N LYS A 26 5.06 5.51 -7.52
CA LYS A 26 5.01 5.07 -6.11
C LYS A 26 4.89 3.56 -5.98
N SER A 27 4.01 2.94 -6.76
CA SER A 27 3.84 1.49 -6.78
C SER A 27 5.13 0.77 -7.19
N ARG A 28 5.84 1.29 -8.20
CA ARG A 28 7.14 0.73 -8.63
C ARG A 28 8.22 0.88 -7.54
N GLN A 29 8.28 2.03 -6.88
CA GLN A 29 9.21 2.24 -5.77
C GLN A 29 8.91 1.28 -4.62
N GLU A 30 7.64 1.07 -4.30
CA GLU A 30 7.21 0.12 -3.28
C GLU A 30 7.54 -1.33 -3.63
N TYR A 31 7.37 -1.73 -4.90
CA TYR A 31 7.80 -3.04 -5.36
C TYR A 31 9.30 -3.27 -5.09
N SER A 32 10.14 -2.26 -5.35
CA SER A 32 11.59 -2.31 -5.08
C SER A 32 12.00 -2.12 -3.62
N LYS A 33 11.07 -1.86 -2.69
CA LYS A 33 11.38 -1.68 -1.26
C LYS A 33 11.20 -2.98 -0.50
N SER A 34 12.02 -3.16 0.53
CA SER A 34 11.75 -4.12 1.60
C SER A 34 11.03 -3.42 2.76
N TYR A 35 10.23 -4.18 3.49
CA TYR A 35 9.63 -3.76 4.75
C TYR A 35 9.96 -4.82 5.80
N ASP A 36 10.38 -4.38 6.98
CA ASP A 36 10.50 -5.22 8.17
C ASP A 36 10.28 -4.31 9.39
N PHE A 37 9.06 -4.31 9.93
CA PHE A 37 8.73 -3.52 11.11
C PHE A 37 7.62 -4.18 11.93
N ILE A 38 7.55 -3.80 13.21
CA ILE A 38 6.48 -4.19 14.12
C ILE A 38 5.52 -3.01 14.23
N ILE A 39 4.23 -3.29 14.09
CA ILE A 39 3.17 -2.30 14.22
C ILE A 39 3.10 -1.86 15.68
N ALA A 40 3.43 -0.60 15.96
CA ALA A 40 3.27 0.02 17.27
C ALA A 40 1.95 0.79 17.38
N ASN A 41 1.44 1.33 16.26
CA ASN A 41 0.16 2.01 16.21
C ASN A 41 -0.52 1.79 14.84
N ILE A 42 -1.85 1.85 14.83
CA ILE A 42 -2.69 1.76 13.63
C ILE A 42 -3.64 2.95 13.65
N GLU A 43 -3.57 3.78 12.61
CA GLU A 43 -4.58 4.80 12.35
C GLU A 43 -5.57 4.30 11.30
N ILE A 44 -6.83 4.71 11.45
CA ILE A 44 -7.91 4.36 10.53
C ILE A 44 -8.43 5.66 9.95
N ASP A 45 -8.47 5.75 8.62
CA ASP A 45 -9.03 6.93 7.96
C ASP A 45 -10.57 6.86 7.84
N ALA A 46 -11.19 7.91 7.30
CA ALA A 46 -12.64 7.98 7.16
C ALA A 46 -13.24 6.91 6.21
N LYS A 47 -12.42 6.22 5.41
CA LYS A 47 -12.83 5.13 4.51
C LYS A 47 -12.57 3.75 5.14
N GLY A 48 -11.98 3.71 6.34
CA GLY A 48 -11.58 2.47 7.00
C GLY A 48 -10.19 1.98 6.58
N ASP A 49 -9.44 2.74 5.78
CA ASP A 49 -8.11 2.33 5.34
C ASP A 49 -7.10 2.48 6.48
N LEU A 50 -6.29 1.44 6.68
CA LEU A 50 -5.33 1.36 7.78
C LEU A 50 -3.99 1.97 7.38
N THR A 51 -3.46 2.83 8.26
CA THR A 51 -2.08 3.31 8.21
C THR A 51 -1.31 2.75 9.40
N PHE A 52 -0.15 2.15 9.14
CA PHE A 52 0.68 1.58 10.21
C PHE A 52 1.82 2.50 10.62
N TYR A 53 2.19 2.42 11.90
CA TYR A 53 3.33 3.11 12.46
C TYR A 53 4.22 2.13 13.23
N ASP A 54 5.53 2.31 13.14
CA ASP A 54 6.49 1.57 13.97
C ASP A 54 6.74 2.28 15.32
N SER A 55 7.60 1.70 16.16
CA SER A 55 7.96 2.27 17.47
C SER A 55 8.75 3.58 17.39
N LEU A 56 9.30 3.94 16.23
CA LEU A 56 9.97 5.20 15.96
C LEU A 56 9.01 6.24 15.35
N ASN A 57 7.72 5.92 15.28
CA ASN A 57 6.68 6.74 14.67
C ASN A 57 6.85 6.95 13.14
N ASN A 58 7.58 6.05 12.47
CA ASN A 58 7.64 6.05 11.01
C ASN A 58 6.29 5.62 10.44
N LYS A 59 5.74 6.42 9.52
CA LYS A 59 4.46 6.16 8.87
C LYS A 59 4.62 5.26 7.66
N TYR A 60 3.84 4.18 7.62
CA TYR A 60 3.78 3.26 6.50
C TYR A 60 2.39 3.33 5.85
N PHE A 61 2.34 4.02 4.72
CA PHE A 61 1.20 4.05 3.82
C PHE A 61 1.61 3.45 2.48
N PHE A 62 0.89 2.41 2.04
CA PHE A 62 1.28 1.64 0.88
C PHE A 62 0.52 2.09 -0.37
N ALA A 63 1.20 2.11 -1.52
CA ALA A 63 0.56 2.41 -2.80
C ALA A 63 -0.18 1.20 -3.39
N SER A 64 0.24 0.00 -3.01
CA SER A 64 -0.11 -1.25 -3.68
C SER A 64 -0.74 -2.28 -2.74
N TYR A 65 -0.71 -2.02 -1.42
CA TYR A 65 -1.30 -2.87 -0.39
C TYR A 65 -2.28 -2.06 0.45
N ILE A 66 -3.55 -2.10 0.09
CA ILE A 66 -4.63 -1.45 0.83
C ILE A 66 -5.11 -2.44 1.89
N PHE A 67 -5.07 -2.02 3.15
CA PHE A 67 -5.63 -2.76 4.27
C PHE A 67 -6.83 -1.98 4.78
N ASN A 68 -7.97 -2.63 4.93
CA ASN A 68 -9.19 -1.98 5.40
C ASN A 68 -9.73 -2.67 6.67
N GLU A 69 -10.22 -1.89 7.63
CA GLU A 69 -10.79 -2.43 8.88
C GLU A 69 -11.99 -3.36 8.63
N PHE A 70 -12.75 -3.12 7.56
CA PHE A 70 -13.94 -3.89 7.20
C PHE A 70 -13.60 -5.27 6.62
N ASP A 71 -12.35 -5.50 6.20
CA ASP A 71 -11.88 -6.80 5.68
C ASP A 71 -11.72 -7.85 6.79
N LYS A 72 -11.85 -7.46 8.07
CA LYS A 72 -11.76 -8.34 9.25
C LYS A 72 -10.49 -9.20 9.28
N LEU A 73 -9.39 -8.67 8.75
CA LEU A 73 -8.09 -9.36 8.68
C LEU A 73 -7.47 -9.63 10.06
N GLY A 74 -7.99 -8.98 11.10
CA GLY A 74 -7.55 -9.15 12.48
C GLY A 74 -6.14 -8.63 12.74
N ILE A 75 -5.64 -7.69 11.92
CA ILE A 75 -4.35 -7.02 12.10
C ILE A 75 -4.40 -6.16 13.37
N SER A 76 -3.36 -6.24 14.18
CA SER A 76 -3.30 -5.62 15.49
C SER A 76 -1.92 -5.06 15.82
N ILE A 77 -1.87 -4.19 16.82
CA ILE A 77 -0.60 -3.70 17.39
C ILE A 77 0.21 -4.90 17.90
N GLY A 78 1.51 -4.91 17.60
CA GLY A 78 2.43 -6.00 17.90
C GLY A 78 2.59 -7.02 16.78
N ASP A 79 1.79 -6.95 15.71
CA ASP A 79 2.04 -7.76 14.51
C ASP A 79 3.24 -7.22 13.72
N LYS A 80 3.99 -8.12 13.09
CA LYS A 80 5.14 -7.79 12.25
C LYS A 80 4.73 -7.81 10.78
N VAL A 81 5.05 -6.73 10.08
CA VAL A 81 4.88 -6.56 8.63
C VAL A 81 6.23 -6.81 7.96
N SER A 82 6.25 -7.73 7.00
CA SER A 82 7.46 -8.07 6.24
C SER A 82 7.21 -8.21 4.75
N LYS A 83 8.15 -7.70 3.95
CA LYS A 83 8.18 -7.85 2.50
C LYS A 83 9.64 -7.80 2.05
N ASP A 84 10.05 -8.78 1.26
CA ASP A 84 11.37 -8.76 0.63
C ASP A 84 11.41 -7.80 -0.57
N GLN A 85 12.62 -7.37 -0.91
CA GLN A 85 12.85 -6.56 -2.09
C GLN A 85 12.34 -7.29 -3.34
N TYR A 86 11.56 -6.62 -4.18
CA TYR A 86 10.92 -7.19 -5.37
C TYR A 86 9.95 -8.37 -5.11
N SER A 87 9.61 -8.66 -3.85
CA SER A 87 8.50 -9.56 -3.56
C SER A 87 7.19 -8.92 -4.00
N LYS A 88 6.29 -9.72 -4.57
CA LYS A 88 4.93 -9.27 -4.88
C LYS A 88 4.03 -9.25 -3.65
N SER A 89 4.27 -10.13 -2.69
CA SER A 89 3.46 -10.25 -1.49
C SER A 89 4.08 -9.52 -0.31
N LEU A 90 3.20 -8.98 0.53
CA LEU A 90 3.50 -8.48 1.86
C LEU A 90 2.91 -9.44 2.87
N THR A 91 3.67 -9.77 3.91
CA THR A 91 3.30 -10.76 4.92
C THR A 91 3.05 -10.07 6.25
N ILE A 92 2.03 -10.55 6.96
CA ILE A 92 1.74 -10.14 8.33
C ILE A 92 1.85 -11.37 9.22
N SER A 93 2.60 -11.19 10.30
CA SER A 93 2.94 -12.26 11.24
C SER A 93 2.66 -11.83 12.67
N ARG A 94 2.25 -12.80 13.49
CA ARG A 94 1.91 -12.59 14.91
C ARG A 94 2.86 -13.37 15.79
N ARG A 95 3.23 -12.79 16.93
CA ARG A 95 4.05 -13.46 17.93
C ARG A 95 3.24 -14.55 18.64
N ILE A 96 3.71 -15.80 18.55
CA ILE A 96 3.18 -16.98 19.24
C ILE A 96 4.38 -17.72 19.86
N ASN A 97 4.39 -17.89 21.18
CA ASN A 97 5.48 -18.56 21.92
C ASN A 97 6.87 -18.04 21.51
N ASP A 98 7.05 -16.72 21.60
CA ASP A 98 8.29 -16.00 21.27
C ASP A 98 8.76 -16.01 19.82
N LYS A 99 7.97 -16.57 18.89
CA LYS A 99 8.27 -16.55 17.46
C LYS A 99 7.15 -15.88 16.68
N TYR A 100 7.51 -15.07 15.69
CA TYR A 100 6.55 -14.56 14.72
C TYR A 100 6.18 -15.66 13.73
N LYS A 101 4.88 -15.92 13.59
CA LYS A 101 4.33 -16.84 12.59
C LYS A 101 3.46 -16.06 11.62
N ILE A 102 3.68 -16.26 10.33
CA ILE A 102 2.86 -15.66 9.26
C ILE A 102 1.45 -16.22 9.40
N TYR A 103 0.46 -15.33 9.47
CA TYR A 103 -0.96 -15.71 9.46
C TYR A 103 -1.72 -15.05 8.31
N TYR A 104 -1.13 -14.05 7.66
CA TYR A 104 -1.75 -13.38 6.53
C TYR A 104 -0.72 -12.98 5.48
N ILE A 105 -1.09 -13.16 4.21
CA ILE A 105 -0.28 -12.79 3.05
C ILE A 105 -1.14 -11.90 2.17
N GLN A 106 -0.79 -10.62 2.11
CA GLN A 106 -1.43 -9.64 1.26
C GLN A 106 -0.83 -9.70 -0.15
N GLN A 107 -1.69 -9.95 -1.13
CA GLN A 107 -1.39 -9.72 -2.53
C GLN A 107 -1.64 -8.25 -2.89
N PRO A 108 -0.95 -7.69 -3.89
CA PRO A 108 -1.14 -6.30 -4.26
C PRO A 108 -2.59 -6.11 -4.75
N ASN A 109 -3.31 -5.21 -4.10
CA ASN A 109 -4.71 -4.87 -4.36
C ASN A 109 -4.90 -3.36 -4.61
N GLY A 110 -3.80 -2.61 -4.75
CA GLY A 110 -3.83 -1.23 -5.22
C GLY A 110 -4.12 -1.09 -6.72
N ILE A 111 -4.18 0.15 -7.19
CA ILE A 111 -4.62 0.50 -8.54
C ILE A 111 -3.69 -0.07 -9.63
N ILE A 112 -2.40 -0.23 -9.32
CA ILE A 112 -1.39 -0.65 -10.29
C ILE A 112 -1.03 -2.12 -10.07
N PRO A 113 -1.37 -3.01 -11.03
CA PRO A 113 -0.99 -4.42 -10.97
C PRO A 113 0.53 -4.61 -10.98
N PHE A 114 1.03 -5.43 -10.06
CA PHE A 114 2.45 -5.80 -10.03
C PHE A 114 2.86 -6.70 -11.21
N SER A 115 1.91 -7.22 -12.00
CA SER A 115 2.19 -7.91 -13.26
C SER A 115 2.87 -7.01 -14.30
N PHE A 116 2.77 -5.68 -14.14
CA PHE A 116 3.54 -4.73 -14.95
C PHE A 116 5.03 -4.68 -14.58
N TYR A 117 5.42 -5.32 -13.49
CA TYR A 117 6.81 -5.42 -13.05
C TYR A 117 7.26 -6.88 -13.23
N ASN A 118 7.72 -7.20 -14.43
CA ASN A 118 8.49 -8.41 -14.68
C ASN A 118 9.97 -8.01 -14.71
N TYR A 119 10.74 -8.56 -13.78
CA TYR A 119 12.20 -8.57 -13.82
C TYR A 119 12.65 -10.02 -13.87
#